data_AF-A0A1R0XBX4-F1
#
_entry.id   AF-A0A1R0XBX4-F1
#
_cell.length_a   1.000
_cell.length_b   1.000
_cell.length_c   1.000
_cell.angle_alpha   90.00
_cell.angle_beta   90.00
_cell.angle_gamma   90.00
#
_symmetry.space_group_name_H-M   'P 1'
#
loop_
_entity.id
_entity.type
_entity.pdbx_description
1 polymer ?
#
loop_
_entity_poly.entity_id
_entity_poly.type
_entity_poly.pdbx_seq_one_letter_code
_entity_poly.pdbx_strand_id
1 'polypeptide(L)'
;MYQFYDPSIKPILTTDLEGGFIKVRTYGLFNYGYPDIILNEYIENYEELFFSIIDRIFRVEFDINGTWSHNGRLFNLELGKGNLATLVLAPINDFVKIITINNPINEDPVKYITKGLTNIYDHPELEVQATIMFSKEILAFAVEEIKKEGAINEDYSIEYENHLYSFHLTTDRYGKRLFQIIHKDWGLTPILNTNNKNRSHLQRMKCSLSSGQCKKQK
;
A
#
# COMPACT_ATOMS: atom_id res chain seq x y z
N MET A 1 19.31 16.03 -7.78
CA MET A 1 20.19 15.72 -6.65
C MET A 1 21.05 16.94 -6.41
N TYR A 2 20.76 17.74 -5.38
CA TYR A 2 21.66 18.84 -5.03
C TYR A 2 23.01 18.25 -4.62
N GLN A 3 24.10 18.75 -5.18
CA GLN A 3 25.44 18.36 -4.74
C GLN A 3 25.67 18.98 -3.36
N PHE A 4 25.49 18.16 -2.32
CA PHE A 4 25.76 18.56 -0.95
C PHE A 4 27.28 18.63 -0.71
N TYR A 5 27.79 19.85 -0.58
CA TYR A 5 29.21 20.12 -0.29
C TYR A 5 29.51 20.22 1.22
N ASP A 6 28.52 20.04 2.09
CA ASP A 6 28.74 20.01 3.53
C ASP A 6 29.03 18.56 3.99
N PRO A 7 30.29 18.24 4.35
CA PRO A 7 30.63 16.91 4.83
C PRO A 7 30.02 16.58 6.21
N SER A 8 29.58 17.58 6.99
CA SER A 8 29.06 17.37 8.35
C SER A 8 27.69 16.67 8.38
N ILE A 9 26.91 16.79 7.30
CA ILE A 9 25.58 16.17 7.17
C ILE A 9 25.61 14.82 6.44
N LYS A 10 26.79 14.37 5.97
CA LYS A 10 26.90 13.09 5.28
C LYS A 10 26.62 11.92 6.23
N PRO A 11 25.95 10.85 5.76
CA PRO A 11 25.79 9.64 6.55
C PRO A 11 27.15 8.99 6.79
N ILE A 12 27.52 8.78 8.05
CA ILE A 12 28.77 8.12 8.44
C ILE A 12 28.45 6.71 8.94
N LEU A 13 28.99 5.71 8.26
CA LEU A 13 28.96 4.32 8.69
C LEU A 13 29.96 4.10 9.84
N THR A 14 29.47 3.49 10.91
CA THR A 14 30.27 3.00 12.02
C THR A 14 30.28 1.48 11.96
N THR A 15 31.48 0.89 11.95
CA THR A 15 31.69 -0.56 12.00
C THR A 15 32.43 -0.95 13.27
N ASP A 16 32.34 -2.23 13.65
CA ASP A 16 33.21 -2.82 14.66
C ASP A 16 34.64 -3.06 14.13
N LEU A 17 35.48 -3.68 14.96
CA LEU A 17 36.87 -4.00 14.62
C LEU A 17 37.00 -5.09 13.54
N GLU A 18 35.94 -5.88 13.33
CA GLU A 18 35.87 -6.97 12.34
C GLU A 18 35.23 -6.49 11.02
N GLY A 19 34.78 -5.23 10.95
CA GLY A 19 34.08 -4.65 9.81
C GLY A 19 32.57 -4.90 9.81
N GLY A 20 32.02 -5.47 10.88
CA GLY A 20 30.59 -5.63 11.09
C GLY A 20 29.87 -4.28 11.25
N PHE A 21 28.67 -4.16 10.70
CA PHE A 21 27.87 -2.95 10.79
C PHE A 21 27.42 -2.69 12.23
N ILE A 22 27.60 -1.46 12.72
CA ILE A 22 27.05 -1.00 14.00
C ILE A 22 25.87 -0.04 13.75
N LYS A 23 26.10 1.02 12.97
CA LYS A 23 25.09 2.05 12.67
C LYS A 23 25.54 2.98 11.56
N VAL A 24 24.61 3.72 10.99
CA VAL A 24 24.88 4.90 10.15
C VAL A 24 24.25 6.12 10.80
N ARG A 25 24.97 7.24 10.84
CA ARG A 25 24.46 8.47 11.47
C ARG A 25 24.92 9.75 10.75
N THR A 26 24.06 10.77 10.72
CA THR A 26 24.43 12.17 10.42
C THR A 26 24.79 12.93 11.70
N TYR A 27 25.63 13.95 11.60
CA TYR A 27 26.08 14.72 12.76
C TYR A 27 25.87 16.24 12.65
N GLY A 28 25.46 16.76 11.49
CA GLY A 28 25.37 18.19 11.22
C GLY A 28 23.95 18.73 11.07
N LEU A 29 22.91 17.88 11.04
CA LEU A 29 21.55 18.31 10.70
C LEU A 29 20.97 19.26 11.75
N PHE A 30 21.41 19.13 13.01
CA PHE A 30 20.99 20.01 14.10
C PHE A 30 21.33 21.48 13.85
N ASN A 31 22.42 21.78 13.14
CA ASN A 31 22.80 23.17 12.78
C ASN A 31 21.80 23.80 11.80
N TYR A 32 20.99 22.99 11.14
CA TYR A 32 19.96 23.39 10.21
C TYR A 32 18.55 23.35 10.84
N GLY A 33 18.45 23.08 12.14
CA GLY A 33 17.17 22.99 12.86
C GLY A 33 16.47 21.64 12.75
N TYR A 34 17.16 20.60 12.25
CA TYR A 34 16.60 19.25 12.09
C TYR A 34 17.29 18.25 13.02
N PRO A 35 16.61 17.18 13.47
CA PRO A 35 17.27 16.12 14.22
C PRO A 35 18.30 15.39 13.35
N ASP A 36 19.38 14.93 13.98
CA ASP A 36 20.32 14.02 13.32
C ASP A 36 19.64 12.69 13.02
N ILE A 37 19.87 12.12 11.85
CA ILE A 37 19.28 10.85 11.44
C ILE A 37 20.24 9.71 11.80
N ILE A 38 19.70 8.64 12.36
CA ILE A 38 20.45 7.43 12.72
C ILE A 38 19.73 6.18 12.22
N LEU A 39 20.50 5.23 11.69
CA LEU A 39 20.04 3.90 11.29
C LEU A 39 20.85 2.86 12.06
N ASN A 40 20.16 1.99 12.81
CA ASN A 40 20.81 0.96 13.63
C ASN A 40 20.77 -0.44 13.00
N GLU A 41 20.13 -0.58 11.84
CA GLU A 41 20.04 -1.84 11.10
C GLU A 41 20.74 -1.70 9.74
N TYR A 42 21.45 -2.74 9.31
CA TYR A 42 22.10 -2.71 8.00
C TYR A 42 21.05 -2.73 6.88
N ILE A 43 21.17 -1.78 5.95
CA ILE A 43 20.35 -1.70 4.74
C ILE A 43 21.29 -1.48 3.56
N GLU A 44 21.09 -2.25 2.50
CA GLU A 44 21.81 -2.09 1.25
C GLU A 44 21.46 -0.74 0.60
N ASN A 45 22.47 -0.02 0.09
CA ASN A 45 22.34 1.32 -0.47
C ASN A 45 21.70 2.34 0.50
N TYR A 46 21.99 2.24 1.80
CA TYR A 46 21.47 3.19 2.81
C TYR A 46 21.79 4.65 2.45
N GLU A 47 22.90 4.91 1.75
CA GLU A 47 23.33 6.25 1.36
C GLU A 47 22.27 6.97 0.52
N GLU A 48 21.66 6.27 -0.44
CA GLU A 48 20.60 6.82 -1.29
C GLU A 48 19.38 7.24 -0.47
N LEU A 49 18.98 6.42 0.50
CA LEU A 49 17.88 6.72 1.41
C LEU A 49 18.20 7.96 2.25
N PHE A 50 19.39 8.04 2.85
CA PHE A 50 19.82 9.22 3.62
C PHE A 50 19.85 10.48 2.74
N PHE A 51 20.43 10.41 1.54
CA PHE A 51 20.46 11.55 0.63
C PHE A 51 19.06 11.98 0.17
N SER A 52 18.13 11.04 0.00
CA SER A 52 16.73 11.37 -0.34
C SER A 52 16.03 12.15 0.78
N ILE A 53 16.31 11.81 2.04
CA ILE A 53 15.75 12.51 3.21
C ILE A 53 16.38 13.89 3.33
N ILE A 54 17.71 13.97 3.21
CA ILE A 54 18.46 15.24 3.25
C ILE A 54 17.98 16.19 2.13
N ASP A 55 17.78 15.70 0.90
CA ASP A 55 17.27 16.53 -0.21
C ASP A 55 15.91 17.16 0.13
N ARG A 56 15.02 16.41 0.79
CA ARG A 56 13.71 16.95 1.25
C ARG A 56 13.84 17.97 2.37
N ILE A 57 14.77 17.77 3.30
CA ILE A 57 15.08 18.74 4.37
C ILE A 57 15.43 20.09 3.77
N PHE A 58 16.36 20.12 2.81
CA PHE A 58 16.80 21.37 2.19
C PHE A 58 15.78 22.00 1.23
N ARG A 59 14.81 21.21 0.74
CA ARG A 59 13.64 21.73 0.01
C ARG A 59 12.54 22.28 0.91
N VAL A 60 12.68 22.15 2.24
CA VAL A 60 11.61 22.49 3.21
C VAL A 60 10.35 21.64 3.00
N GLU A 61 10.51 20.45 2.42
CA GLU A 61 9.46 19.45 2.18
C GLU A 61 9.55 18.28 3.17
N PHE A 62 10.41 18.41 4.19
CA PHE A 62 10.61 17.37 5.18
C PHE A 62 9.45 17.31 6.17
N ASP A 63 8.85 16.13 6.26
CA ASP A 63 7.88 15.77 7.28
C ASP A 63 8.42 14.60 8.09
N ILE A 64 8.56 14.78 9.41
CA ILE A 64 9.03 13.74 10.33
C ILE A 64 8.09 12.52 10.35
N ASN A 65 6.80 12.73 10.09
CA ASN A 65 5.81 11.66 10.00
C ASN A 65 5.74 11.04 8.59
N GLY A 66 6.60 11.49 7.68
CA GLY A 66 6.70 10.95 6.33
C GLY A 66 7.09 9.47 6.34
N THR A 67 6.73 8.79 5.26
CA THR A 67 7.19 7.42 4.97
C THR A 67 8.06 7.46 3.72
N TRP A 68 9.21 6.79 3.78
CA TRP A 68 10.15 6.66 2.66
C TRP A 68 10.13 5.24 2.10
N SER A 69 10.01 5.13 0.77
CA SER A 69 10.10 3.85 0.07
C SER A 69 11.52 3.66 -0.45
N HIS A 70 12.21 2.62 0.00
CA HIS A 70 13.58 2.29 -0.44
C HIS A 70 13.72 0.77 -0.56
N ASN A 71 14.20 0.29 -1.72
CA ASN A 71 14.33 -1.14 -2.03
C ASN A 71 13.06 -1.97 -1.74
N GLY A 72 11.88 -1.39 -2.01
CA GLY A 72 10.58 -2.03 -1.79
C GLY A 72 10.15 -2.13 -0.31
N ARG A 73 10.92 -1.57 0.61
CA ARG A 73 10.61 -1.46 2.05
C ARG A 73 10.19 -0.03 2.38
N LEU A 74 9.32 0.09 3.37
CA LEU A 74 8.89 1.39 3.89
C LEU A 74 9.65 1.70 5.17
N PHE A 75 10.09 2.94 5.31
CA PHE A 75 10.83 3.45 6.45
C PHE A 75 10.12 4.65 7.02
N ASN A 76 10.10 4.77 8.34
CA ASN A 76 9.62 5.94 9.06
C ASN A 76 10.76 6.51 9.91
N LEU A 77 10.62 7.77 10.31
CA LEU A 77 11.50 8.38 11.29
C LEU A 77 10.80 8.43 12.65
N GLU A 78 11.46 7.88 13.66
CA GLU A 78 11.01 7.96 15.05
C GLU A 78 11.91 8.93 15.82
N LEU A 79 11.31 9.98 16.37
CA LEU A 79 12.01 10.93 17.24
C LEU A 79 12.39 10.23 18.56
N GLY A 80 13.68 9.97 18.71
CA GLY A 80 14.26 9.44 19.94
C GLY A 80 14.66 10.55 20.92
N LYS A 81 15.31 10.14 22.01
CA LYS A 81 15.88 11.08 22.99
C LYS A 81 17.12 11.78 22.40
N GLY A 82 17.28 13.07 22.69
CA GLY A 82 18.51 13.82 22.37
C GLY A 82 18.59 14.38 20.95
N ASN A 83 17.46 14.79 20.35
CA ASN A 83 17.39 15.38 19.01
C ASN A 83 17.90 14.43 17.90
N LEU A 84 17.62 13.14 18.06
CA LEU A 84 17.94 12.09 17.10
C LEU A 84 16.65 11.52 16.50
N ALA A 85 16.59 11.44 15.18
CA ALA A 85 15.54 10.75 14.45
C ALA A 85 16.07 9.38 14.00
N THR A 86 15.49 8.32 14.54
CA THR A 86 15.86 6.95 14.19
C THR A 86 15.09 6.53 12.96
N LEU A 87 15.80 6.14 11.92
CA LEU A 87 15.24 5.51 10.76
C LEU A 87 14.92 4.06 11.10
N VAL A 88 13.64 3.78 11.23
CA VAL A 88 13.11 2.46 11.53
C VAL A 88 12.43 1.91 10.29
N LEU A 89 12.52 0.60 10.09
CA LEU A 89 11.61 -0.06 9.17
C LEU A 89 10.21 0.28 9.67
N ALA A 90 9.40 0.91 8.82
CA ALA A 90 8.01 1.12 9.16
C ALA A 90 7.47 -0.28 9.49
N PRO A 91 6.84 -0.49 10.67
CA PRO A 91 6.12 -1.74 10.89
C PRO A 91 5.27 -1.94 9.64
N ILE A 92 5.33 -3.15 9.07
CA ILE A 92 4.41 -3.54 8.00
C ILE A 92 3.06 -3.10 8.54
N ASN A 93 2.49 -2.05 7.94
CA ASN A 93 1.25 -1.49 8.46
C ASN A 93 0.31 -2.68 8.60
N ASP A 94 -0.14 -3.01 9.81
CA ASP A 94 -1.09 -4.12 10.09
C ASP A 94 -2.45 -3.89 9.41
N PHE A 95 -2.53 -2.88 8.55
CA PHE A 95 -3.69 -2.51 7.80
C PHE A 95 -3.35 -2.46 6.32
N VAL A 96 -4.27 -3.06 5.57
CA VAL A 96 -4.33 -2.97 4.12
C VAL A 96 -4.68 -1.53 3.74
N LYS A 97 -3.87 -0.92 2.89
CA LYS A 97 -4.14 0.41 2.29
C LYS A 97 -4.71 0.23 0.89
N ILE A 98 -5.66 1.07 0.50
CA ILE A 98 -6.06 1.23 -0.90
C ILE A 98 -5.32 2.43 -1.45
N ILE A 99 -4.41 2.21 -2.39
CA ILE A 99 -3.68 3.26 -3.08
C ILE A 99 -4.34 3.56 -4.42
N THR A 100 -4.28 4.83 -4.83
CA THR A 100 -4.75 5.27 -6.15
C THR A 100 -3.55 5.41 -7.07
N ILE A 101 -3.66 4.87 -8.28
CA ILE A 101 -2.68 5.05 -9.35
C ILE A 101 -3.28 6.03 -10.35
N ASN A 102 -2.67 7.21 -10.39
CA ASN A 102 -3.06 8.26 -11.31
C ASN A 102 -2.31 8.13 -12.63
N ASN A 103 -2.91 8.62 -13.71
CA ASN A 103 -2.27 8.75 -15.00
C ASN A 103 -1.16 9.82 -14.90
N PRO A 104 0.08 9.54 -15.33
CA PRO A 104 1.19 10.48 -15.21
C PRO A 104 1.04 11.73 -16.09
N ILE A 105 0.13 11.74 -17.06
CA ILE A 105 -0.06 12.86 -18.00
C ILE A 105 -1.10 13.86 -17.48
N ASN A 106 -2.24 13.37 -16.98
CA ASN A 106 -3.39 14.22 -16.60
C ASN A 106 -3.80 14.09 -15.13
N GLU A 107 -3.08 13.30 -14.34
CA GLU A 107 -3.32 13.06 -12.91
C GLU A 107 -4.66 12.41 -12.55
N ASP A 108 -5.47 12.01 -13.54
CA ASP A 108 -6.74 11.33 -13.31
C ASP A 108 -6.51 9.92 -12.74
N PRO A 109 -7.35 9.46 -11.80
CA PRO A 109 -7.31 8.09 -11.31
C PRO A 109 -7.51 7.08 -12.45
N VAL A 110 -6.56 6.17 -12.64
CA VAL A 110 -6.67 5.07 -13.61
C VAL A 110 -7.12 3.80 -12.92
N LYS A 111 -6.55 3.51 -11.74
CA LYS A 111 -6.87 2.31 -10.99
C LYS A 111 -6.63 2.45 -9.50
N TYR A 112 -7.29 1.59 -8.74
CA TYR A 112 -7.08 1.43 -7.31
C TYR A 112 -6.48 0.05 -7.05
N ILE A 113 -5.50 -0.02 -6.16
CA ILE A 113 -4.85 -1.28 -5.80
C ILE A 113 -4.65 -1.34 -4.28
N THR A 114 -4.80 -2.52 -3.69
CA THR A 114 -4.45 -2.73 -2.30
C THR A 114 -2.94 -2.86 -2.12
N LYS A 115 -2.47 -2.50 -0.92
CA LYS A 115 -1.11 -2.79 -0.45
C LYS A 115 -1.19 -3.31 0.97
N GLY A 116 -0.57 -4.46 1.20
CA GLY A 116 -0.46 -5.09 2.51
C GLY A 116 -1.16 -6.44 2.60
N LEU A 117 -2.04 -6.80 1.65
CA LEU A 117 -2.74 -8.10 1.70
C LEU A 117 -1.77 -9.28 1.64
N THR A 118 -0.72 -9.17 0.81
CA THR A 118 0.28 -10.23 0.69
C THR A 118 1.06 -10.41 1.97
N ASN A 119 1.32 -9.32 2.69
CA ASN A 119 2.16 -9.37 3.88
C ASN A 119 1.37 -9.79 5.12
N ILE A 120 0.10 -9.38 5.23
CA ILE A 120 -0.74 -9.60 6.42
C ILE A 120 -1.53 -10.91 6.33
N TYR A 121 -2.05 -11.24 5.15
CA TYR A 121 -2.99 -12.36 4.95
C TYR A 121 -2.48 -13.43 3.97
N ASP A 122 -1.22 -13.36 3.54
CA ASP A 122 -0.65 -14.20 2.46
C ASP A 122 -1.55 -14.24 1.20
N HIS A 123 -2.21 -13.10 0.93
CA HIS A 123 -3.20 -12.99 -0.13
C HIS A 123 -2.68 -12.10 -1.27
N PRO A 124 -2.92 -12.44 -2.55
CA PRO A 124 -2.61 -11.55 -3.66
C PRO A 124 -3.26 -10.17 -3.48
N GLU A 125 -2.59 -9.11 -3.94
CA GLU A 125 -3.20 -7.77 -3.90
C GLU A 125 -4.42 -7.72 -4.83
N LEU A 126 -5.41 -6.88 -4.48
CA LEU A 126 -6.60 -6.64 -5.27
C LEU A 126 -6.42 -5.36 -6.11
N GLU A 127 -6.87 -5.38 -7.35
CA GLU A 127 -6.85 -4.24 -8.28
C GLU A 127 -8.23 -4.06 -8.91
N VAL A 128 -8.65 -2.81 -9.08
CA VAL A 128 -9.87 -2.44 -9.82
C VAL A 128 -9.61 -1.17 -10.64
N GLN A 129 -10.17 -1.10 -11.85
CA GLN A 129 -10.10 0.12 -12.67
C GLN A 129 -10.90 1.24 -12.01
N ALA A 130 -10.41 2.46 -12.07
CA ALA A 130 -11.07 3.61 -11.45
C ALA A 130 -12.35 4.03 -12.19
N THR A 131 -12.50 3.61 -13.44
CA THR A 131 -13.71 3.80 -14.26
C THR A 131 -14.87 2.88 -13.86
N ILE A 132 -14.60 1.83 -13.07
CA ILE A 132 -15.63 0.91 -12.58
C ILE A 132 -16.41 1.61 -11.45
N MET A 133 -17.74 1.54 -11.50
CA MET A 133 -18.58 2.13 -10.44
C MET A 133 -18.27 1.49 -9.08
N PHE A 134 -18.29 2.30 -8.03
CA PHE A 134 -18.09 1.87 -6.64
C PHE A 134 -16.76 1.14 -6.38
N SER A 135 -15.74 1.41 -7.21
CA SER A 135 -14.46 0.72 -7.19
C SER A 135 -13.78 0.71 -5.81
N LYS A 136 -13.83 1.84 -5.07
CA LYS A 136 -13.20 1.93 -3.74
C LYS A 136 -13.99 1.15 -2.69
N GLU A 137 -15.30 1.20 -2.75
CA GLU A 137 -16.23 0.53 -1.86
C GLU A 137 -16.13 -0.99 -2.00
N ILE A 138 -16.02 -1.48 -3.25
CA ILE A 138 -15.85 -2.90 -3.55
C ILE A 138 -14.50 -3.40 -3.03
N LEU A 139 -13.42 -2.63 -3.23
CA LEU A 139 -12.12 -2.97 -2.67
C LEU A 139 -12.15 -3.01 -1.15
N ALA A 140 -12.74 -2.00 -0.51
CA ALA A 140 -12.86 -1.95 0.95
C ALA A 140 -13.64 -3.16 1.48
N PHE A 141 -14.75 -3.50 0.83
CA PHE A 141 -15.54 -4.68 1.17
C PHE A 141 -14.74 -5.98 1.02
N ALA A 142 -14.05 -6.17 -0.10
CA ALA A 142 -13.23 -7.35 -0.34
C ALA A 142 -12.11 -7.51 0.69
N VAL A 143 -11.50 -6.40 1.11
CA VAL A 143 -10.50 -6.39 2.20
C VAL A 143 -11.13 -6.87 3.50
N GLU A 144 -12.30 -6.37 3.88
CA GLU A 144 -13.00 -6.82 5.11
C GLU A 144 -13.39 -8.30 5.05
N GLU A 145 -13.70 -8.83 3.88
CA GLU A 145 -14.02 -10.25 3.70
C GLU A 145 -12.76 -11.13 3.81
N ILE A 146 -11.62 -10.69 3.27
CA ILE A 146 -10.32 -11.37 3.48
C ILE A 146 -9.94 -11.37 4.97
N LYS A 147 -10.21 -10.28 5.70
CA LYS A 147 -9.96 -10.22 7.15
C LYS A 147 -10.74 -11.28 7.93
N LYS A 148 -11.98 -11.59 7.51
CA LYS A 148 -12.84 -12.56 8.17
C LYS A 148 -12.51 -14.00 7.79
N GLU A 149 -12.26 -14.24 6.50
CA GLU A 149 -12.20 -15.60 5.94
C GLU A 149 -10.78 -16.06 5.59
N GLY A 150 -9.80 -15.16 5.69
CA GLY A 150 -8.39 -15.42 5.42
C GLY A 150 -8.02 -15.33 3.93
N ALA A 151 -8.92 -15.68 3.00
CA ALA A 151 -8.64 -15.58 1.57
C ALA A 151 -9.90 -15.52 0.70
N ILE A 152 -9.76 -14.90 -0.49
CA ILE A 152 -10.75 -14.88 -1.57
C ILE A 152 -10.18 -15.60 -2.79
N ASN A 153 -11.03 -16.24 -3.59
CA ASN A 153 -10.65 -16.94 -4.82
C ASN A 153 -11.44 -16.44 -6.04
N GLU A 154 -11.17 -16.99 -7.22
CA GLU A 154 -11.80 -16.57 -8.49
C GLU A 154 -13.32 -16.86 -8.56
N ASP A 155 -13.82 -17.79 -7.74
CA ASP A 155 -15.26 -18.10 -7.66
C ASP A 155 -16.05 -17.07 -6.84
N TYR A 156 -15.34 -16.13 -6.20
CA TYR A 156 -15.94 -15.10 -5.38
C TYR A 156 -16.54 -13.99 -6.23
N SER A 157 -17.69 -13.48 -5.80
CA SER A 157 -18.35 -12.36 -6.45
C SER A 157 -19.04 -11.45 -5.44
N ILE A 158 -19.06 -10.17 -5.75
CA ILE A 158 -19.69 -9.11 -4.94
C ILE A 158 -20.87 -8.57 -5.73
N GLU A 159 -22.04 -8.53 -5.09
CA GLU A 159 -23.20 -7.80 -5.60
C GLU A 159 -23.34 -6.49 -4.82
N TYR A 160 -23.40 -5.37 -5.54
CA TYR A 160 -23.57 -4.04 -4.96
C TYR A 160 -24.41 -3.15 -5.88
N GLU A 161 -25.52 -2.59 -5.38
CA GLU A 161 -26.43 -1.70 -6.13
C GLU A 161 -26.85 -2.26 -7.50
N ASN A 162 -27.17 -3.56 -7.57
CA ASN A 162 -27.50 -4.33 -8.80
C ASN A 162 -26.35 -4.50 -9.81
N HIS A 163 -25.11 -4.20 -9.42
CA HIS A 163 -23.91 -4.53 -10.19
C HIS A 163 -23.24 -5.77 -9.61
N LEU A 164 -22.82 -6.67 -10.50
CA LEU A 164 -22.06 -7.87 -10.13
C LEU A 164 -20.59 -7.67 -10.47
N TYR A 165 -19.71 -7.98 -9.52
CA TYR A 165 -18.27 -7.89 -9.67
C TYR A 165 -17.64 -9.26 -9.44
N SER A 166 -16.73 -9.67 -10.33
CA SER A 166 -15.99 -10.93 -10.23
C SER A 166 -14.49 -10.71 -10.12
N PHE A 167 -13.82 -11.68 -9.52
CA PHE A 167 -12.39 -11.67 -9.27
C PHE A 167 -11.69 -12.58 -10.27
N HIS A 168 -10.63 -12.07 -10.91
CA HIS A 168 -9.82 -12.81 -11.86
C HIS A 168 -8.36 -12.76 -11.43
N LEU A 169 -7.72 -13.91 -11.29
CA LEU A 169 -6.31 -13.95 -10.98
C LEU A 169 -5.51 -13.59 -12.23
N THR A 170 -4.65 -12.59 -12.11
CA THR A 170 -3.74 -12.15 -13.17
C THR A 170 -2.36 -11.91 -12.60
N THR A 171 -1.41 -11.55 -13.46
CA THR A 171 -0.03 -11.24 -13.10
C THR A 171 0.32 -9.85 -13.59
N ASP A 172 1.00 -9.06 -12.74
CA ASP A 172 1.54 -7.78 -13.18
C ASP A 172 2.75 -7.94 -14.11
N ARG A 173 3.27 -6.80 -14.60
CA ARG A 173 4.46 -6.75 -15.47
C ARG A 173 5.74 -7.30 -14.84
N TYR A 174 5.75 -7.54 -13.54
CA TYR A 174 6.87 -8.10 -12.78
C TYR A 174 6.62 -9.57 -12.41
N GLY A 175 5.53 -10.18 -12.89
CA GLY A 175 5.16 -11.57 -12.61
C GLY A 175 4.51 -11.77 -11.23
N LYS A 176 4.19 -10.70 -10.50
CA LYS A 176 3.49 -10.82 -9.20
C LYS A 176 2.02 -11.10 -9.44
N ARG A 177 1.49 -12.10 -8.72
CA ARG A 177 0.05 -12.45 -8.75
C ARG A 177 -0.79 -11.35 -8.09
N LEU A 178 -1.91 -11.02 -8.71
CA LEU A 178 -2.91 -10.08 -8.22
C LEU A 178 -4.31 -10.49 -8.67
N PHE A 179 -5.33 -10.14 -7.90
CA PHE A 179 -6.72 -10.31 -8.31
C PHE A 179 -7.25 -9.03 -8.93
N GLN A 180 -7.68 -9.11 -10.18
CA GLN A 180 -8.38 -8.03 -10.84
C GLN A 180 -9.88 -8.18 -10.65
N ILE A 181 -10.52 -7.11 -10.18
CA ILE A 181 -11.97 -7.01 -10.05
C ILE A 181 -12.53 -6.44 -11.34
N ILE A 182 -13.50 -7.15 -11.92
CA ILE A 182 -14.13 -6.78 -13.19
C ILE A 182 -15.64 -6.70 -12.97
N HIS A 183 -16.26 -5.66 -13.53
CA HIS A 183 -17.72 -5.55 -13.57
C HIS A 183 -18.28 -6.50 -14.63
N LYS A 184 -19.28 -7.31 -14.25
CA LYS A 184 -20.03 -8.16 -15.17
C LYS A 184 -21.35 -7.49 -15.50
N ASP A 185 -21.53 -7.18 -16.79
CA ASP A 185 -22.84 -6.80 -17.31
C ASP A 185 -23.78 -8.02 -17.24
N TRP A 186 -24.73 -7.98 -16.33
CA TRP A 186 -25.82 -8.93 -16.33
C TRP A 186 -26.83 -8.48 -17.37
N GLY A 187 -26.96 -9.24 -18.46
CA GLY A 187 -28.12 -9.14 -19.34
C GLY A 187 -29.36 -9.71 -18.66
N LEU A 188 -29.92 -9.03 -17.65
CA LEU A 188 -31.22 -9.37 -17.06
C LEU A 188 -31.99 -8.09 -16.67
N THR A 189 -33.21 -8.00 -17.20
CA THR A 189 -34.25 -7.01 -16.90
C THR A 189 -34.45 -6.82 -15.39
N PRO A 190 -34.60 -5.57 -14.90
CA PRO A 190 -34.72 -5.30 -13.48
C PRO A 190 -36.04 -5.83 -12.93
N ILE A 191 -35.96 -6.79 -12.01
CA ILE A 191 -37.08 -7.09 -11.11
C ILE A 191 -36.98 -6.09 -9.96
N LEU A 192 -37.73 -4.99 -10.08
CA LEU A 192 -37.94 -4.03 -9.00
C LEU A 192 -38.62 -4.76 -7.83
N ASN A 193 -37.83 -5.14 -6.82
CA ASN A 193 -38.38 -5.54 -5.53
C ASN A 193 -38.19 -4.39 -4.54
N THR A 194 -39.21 -3.54 -4.47
CA THR A 194 -39.38 -2.56 -3.40
C THR A 194 -39.58 -3.28 -2.08
N ASN A 195 -38.54 -3.38 -1.27
CA ASN A 195 -38.69 -3.49 0.18
C ASN A 195 -37.44 -2.92 0.87
N ASN A 196 -37.53 -1.61 1.12
CA ASN A 196 -36.69 -0.88 2.07
C ASN A 196 -36.77 -1.55 3.44
N LYS A 197 -35.64 -2.05 3.93
CA LYS A 197 -35.29 -2.11 5.36
C LYS A 197 -33.77 -2.27 5.48
N ASN A 198 -33.13 -1.26 6.09
CA ASN A 198 -31.75 -1.19 6.58
C ASN A 198 -31.02 -2.55 6.64
N ARG A 199 -30.35 -2.91 5.55
CA ARG A 199 -29.42 -4.04 5.45
C ARG A 199 -28.13 -3.50 4.86
N SER A 200 -26.99 -4.07 5.23
CA SER A 200 -25.72 -3.73 4.57
C SER A 200 -25.90 -3.90 3.06
N HIS A 201 -25.62 -2.84 2.31
CA HIS A 201 -25.85 -2.78 0.86
C HIS A 201 -24.94 -3.74 0.06
N LEU A 202 -23.90 -4.27 0.70
CA LEU A 202 -22.94 -5.22 0.13
C LEU A 202 -23.30 -6.65 0.55
N GLN A 203 -23.42 -7.56 -0.43
CA GLN A 203 -23.77 -8.96 -0.20
C GLN A 203 -22.82 -9.90 -0.93
N ARG A 204 -22.41 -10.97 -0.24
CA ARG A 204 -21.58 -12.04 -0.79
C ARG A 204 -22.42 -13.00 -1.63
N MET A 205 -21.89 -13.32 -2.82
CA MET A 205 -22.50 -14.27 -3.74
C MET A 205 -21.49 -15.36 -4.12
N LYS A 206 -21.92 -16.62 -4.06
CA LYS A 206 -21.18 -17.74 -4.65
C LYS A 206 -21.86 -18.16 -5.95
N CYS A 207 -21.14 -18.05 -7.06
CA CYS A 207 -21.65 -18.40 -8.38
C CYS A 207 -21.05 -19.73 -8.83
N SER A 208 -21.88 -20.67 -9.29
CA SER A 208 -21.37 -21.89 -9.93
C SER A 208 -21.27 -21.68 -11.44
N LEU A 209 -20.04 -21.83 -11.97
CA LEU A 209 -19.72 -21.72 -13.40
C LEU A 209 -20.54 -22.66 -14.30
N SER A 210 -21.04 -23.77 -13.76
CA SER A 210 -21.78 -24.79 -14.52
C SER A 210 -23.26 -24.48 -14.75
N SER A 211 -23.85 -23.51 -14.05
CA SER A 211 -25.31 -23.24 -14.12
C SER A 211 -25.68 -21.78 -14.33
N GLY A 212 -24.72 -20.85 -14.28
CA GLY A 212 -24.99 -19.41 -14.34
C GLY A 212 -25.79 -18.88 -13.14
N GLN A 213 -26.05 -19.70 -12.12
CA GLN A 213 -26.83 -19.31 -10.94
C GLN A 213 -25.89 -18.92 -9.79
N CYS A 214 -26.09 -17.70 -9.27
CA CYS A 214 -25.44 -17.21 -8.07
C CYS A 214 -26.40 -17.36 -6.89
N LYS A 215 -25.93 -17.96 -5.79
CA LYS A 215 -26.68 -18.08 -4.54
C LYS A 215 -26.09 -17.17 -3.48
N LYS A 216 -26.97 -16.44 -2.79
CA LYS A 216 -26.62 -15.65 -1.61
C LYS A 216 -26.08 -16.56 -0.52
N GLN A 217 -24.92 -16.22 0.03
CA GLN A 217 -24.41 -16.86 1.24
C GLN A 217 -24.85 -16.04 2.46
N LYS A 218 -25.34 -16.74 3.50
CA LYS A 218 -25.75 -16.14 4.77
C LYS A 218 -24.55 -15.88 5.66
#